data_AF-A0A183AP10-F1
#
_entry.id   AF-A0A183AP10-F1
#
_cell.length_a   1.000
_cell.length_b   1.000
_cell.length_c   1.000
_cell.angle_alpha   90.00
_cell.angle_beta   90.00
_cell.angle_gamma   90.00
#
_symmetry.space_group_name_H-M   'P 1'
#
loop_
_entity.id
_entity.type
_entity.pdbx_description
1 polymer ?
#
loop_
_entity_poly.entity_id
_entity_poly.type
_entity_poly.pdbx_seq_one_letter_code
_entity_poly.pdbx_strand_id
1 'polypeptide(L)'
;MEDVKSYELKKPYSFTKAEVRRRVIECALRVGDLKEATKHLDMKIKTCRAIGATNGEFTLKPGSYEVKLNDEFTKYFCGGVDDNPTATLRQLKERIKKDFAGTSISNTSIVRLLDGHHYLVKKLTVQPAERNSETVMVKLAEYTEAVC
;
A
#
# COMPACT_ATOMS: atom_id res chain seq x y z
N MET A 1 28.59 -1.16 12.50
CA MET A 1 27.80 -0.84 13.70
C MET A 1 26.36 -1.15 13.34
N GLU A 2 25.85 -2.30 13.76
CA GLU A 2 24.47 -2.68 13.46
C GLU A 2 23.54 -1.99 14.48
N ASP A 3 22.62 -1.14 13.96
CA ASP A 3 21.57 -0.49 14.74
C ASP A 3 20.58 -1.53 15.28
N VAL A 4 20.79 -1.98 16.52
CA VAL A 4 19.83 -2.78 17.26
C VAL A 4 18.67 -1.87 17.67
N LYS A 5 17.64 -1.79 16.83
CA LYS A 5 16.35 -1.18 17.19
C LYS A 5 15.84 -1.82 18.47
N SER A 6 15.85 -1.08 19.58
CA SER A 6 15.25 -1.53 20.84
C SER A 6 13.74 -1.63 20.63
N TYR A 7 13.22 -2.85 20.57
CA TYR A 7 11.80 -3.10 20.49
C TYR A 7 11.18 -2.85 21.86
N GLU A 8 10.54 -1.69 22.04
CA GLU A 8 9.73 -1.42 23.22
C GLU A 8 8.65 -2.52 23.37
N LEU A 9 8.68 -3.23 24.49
CA LEU A 9 7.72 -4.27 24.83
C LEU A 9 6.32 -3.65 24.91
N LYS A 10 5.44 -4.04 23.98
CA LYS A 10 4.04 -3.58 23.98
C LYS A 10 3.27 -4.18 25.15
N LYS A 11 2.32 -3.42 25.70
CA LYS A 11 1.45 -3.89 26.80
C LYS A 11 0.76 -5.22 26.45
N PRO A 12 0.63 -6.15 27.43
CA PRO A 12 0.08 -7.47 27.21
C PRO A 12 -1.30 -7.44 26.55
N TYR A 13 -1.48 -8.21 25.48
CA TYR A 13 -2.78 -8.41 24.83
C TYR A 13 -3.79 -8.96 25.85
N SER A 14 -4.71 -8.11 26.30
CA SER A 14 -5.51 -8.32 27.51
C SER A 14 -6.57 -9.43 27.40
N PHE A 15 -6.85 -9.92 26.19
CA PHE A 15 -8.03 -10.74 25.92
C PHE A 15 -7.80 -12.26 25.98
N THR A 16 -6.56 -12.73 26.11
CA THR A 16 -6.26 -14.18 26.18
C THR A 16 -5.77 -14.60 27.57
N LYS A 17 -6.27 -15.73 28.08
CA LYS A 17 -5.81 -16.34 29.34
C LYS A 17 -4.30 -16.57 29.31
N ALA A 18 -3.61 -16.33 30.43
CA ALA A 18 -2.15 -16.44 30.53
C ALA A 18 -1.60 -17.81 30.07
N GLU A 19 -2.36 -18.88 30.34
CA GLU A 19 -2.04 -20.24 29.91
C GLU A 19 -1.98 -20.39 28.38
N VAL A 20 -2.93 -19.79 27.67
CA VAL A 20 -2.97 -19.81 26.19
C VAL A 20 -1.76 -19.05 25.62
N ARG A 21 -1.36 -17.95 26.26
CA ARG A 21 -0.17 -17.21 25.85
C ARG A 21 1.10 -18.06 25.99
N ARG A 22 1.27 -18.76 27.12
CA ARG A 22 2.41 -19.68 27.31
C ARG A 22 2.45 -20.79 26.27
N ARG A 23 1.31 -21.42 25.97
CA ARG A 23 1.23 -22.48 24.95
C ARG A 23 1.60 -21.97 23.55
N VAL A 24 1.15 -20.77 23.18
CA VAL A 24 1.52 -20.14 21.90
C VAL A 24 3.03 -19.92 21.81
N ILE A 25 3.66 -19.44 22.89
CA ILE A 25 5.11 -19.20 22.95
C ILE A 25 5.88 -20.51 22.86
N GLU A 26 5.51 -21.52 23.66
CA GLU A 26 6.19 -22.83 23.67
C GLU A 26 6.13 -23.50 22.29
N CYS A 27 4.96 -23.47 21.64
CA CYS A 27 4.82 -23.97 20.28
C CYS A 27 5.64 -23.17 19.27
N ALA A 28 5.67 -21.83 19.39
CA ALA A 28 6.45 -20.97 18.49
C ALA A 28 7.97 -21.19 18.65
N LEU A 29 8.46 -21.41 19.87
CA LEU A 29 9.87 -21.70 20.16
C LEU A 29 10.29 -23.09 19.64
N ARG A 30 9.42 -24.11 19.76
CA ARG A 30 9.73 -25.46 19.28
C ARG A 30 9.74 -25.58 17.75
N VAL A 31 8.80 -24.93 17.08
CA VAL A 31 8.54 -25.14 15.65
C VAL A 31 9.19 -24.06 14.78
N GLY A 32 9.46 -22.87 15.34
CA GLY A 32 10.00 -21.73 14.58
C GLY A 32 9.03 -21.13 13.56
N ASP A 33 7.82 -21.68 13.41
CA ASP A 33 6.75 -21.13 12.58
C ASP A 33 5.41 -21.03 13.33
N LEU A 34 4.89 -19.80 13.39
CA LEU A 34 3.58 -19.48 13.96
C LEU A 34 2.42 -20.12 13.20
N LYS A 35 2.58 -20.41 11.91
CA LYS A 35 1.53 -21.07 11.11
C LYS A 35 1.22 -22.46 11.61
N GLU A 36 2.23 -23.20 12.06
CA GLU A 36 2.02 -24.54 12.61
C GLU A 36 1.48 -24.48 14.03
N ALA A 37 1.98 -23.55 14.85
CA ALA A 37 1.41 -23.29 16.18
C ALA A 37 -0.09 -22.96 16.12
N THR A 38 -0.54 -22.23 15.07
CA THR A 38 -1.97 -21.93 14.89
C THR A 38 -2.83 -23.13 14.55
N LYS A 39 -2.27 -24.16 13.88
CA LYS A 39 -2.99 -25.40 13.57
C LYS A 39 -3.19 -26.26 14.82
N HIS A 40 -2.17 -26.31 15.69
CA HIS A 40 -2.24 -27.09 16.93
C HIS A 40 -3.13 -26.45 18.00
N LEU A 41 -3.27 -25.13 18.00
CA LEU A 41 -4.00 -24.38 19.01
C LEU A 41 -5.39 -23.92 18.55
N ASP A 42 -5.78 -24.21 17.30
CA ASP A 42 -7.00 -23.72 16.65
C ASP A 42 -7.22 -22.21 16.87
N MET A 43 -6.17 -21.42 16.62
CA MET A 43 -6.17 -19.98 16.85
C MET A 43 -5.92 -19.19 15.57
N LYS A 44 -6.54 -18.02 15.47
CA LYS A 44 -6.26 -17.08 14.39
C LYS A 44 -4.79 -16.65 14.42
N ILE A 45 -4.10 -16.71 13.29
CA ILE A 45 -2.69 -16.30 13.14
C ILE A 45 -2.41 -14.86 13.59
N LYS A 46 -3.40 -13.97 13.43
CA LYS A 46 -3.30 -12.58 13.93
C LYS A 46 -3.12 -12.52 15.45
N THR A 47 -3.83 -13.39 16.19
CA THR A 47 -3.76 -13.46 17.64
C THR A 47 -2.41 -14.02 18.10
N CYS A 48 -1.92 -15.08 17.45
CA CYS A 48 -0.61 -15.65 17.78
C CYS A 48 0.53 -14.66 17.47
N ARG A 49 0.44 -13.92 16.34
CA ARG A 49 1.38 -12.83 16.03
C ARG A 49 1.34 -11.70 17.05
N ALA A 50 0.14 -11.31 17.51
CA ALA A 50 0.01 -10.27 18.54
C ALA A 50 0.63 -10.70 19.87
N ILE A 51 0.42 -11.95 20.29
CA ILE A 51 1.06 -12.53 21.48
C ILE A 51 2.59 -12.55 21.33
N GLY A 52 3.10 -13.00 20.18
CA GLY A 52 4.54 -12.99 19.89
C GLY A 52 5.16 -11.60 19.92
N ALA A 53 4.51 -10.63 19.26
CA ALA A 53 4.97 -9.24 19.22
C ALA A 53 4.99 -8.57 20.59
N THR A 54 4.14 -9.04 21.51
CA THR A 54 4.05 -8.50 22.88
C THR A 54 5.17 -9.03 23.75
N ASN A 55 5.44 -10.34 23.69
CA ASN A 55 6.40 -10.96 24.61
C ASN A 55 7.85 -10.82 24.16
N GLY A 56 8.11 -10.63 22.85
CA GLY A 56 9.48 -10.43 22.34
C GLY A 56 10.39 -11.67 22.42
N GLU A 57 9.87 -12.81 22.90
CA GLU A 57 10.62 -14.05 23.13
C GLU A 57 10.94 -14.83 21.84
N PHE A 58 10.39 -14.42 20.68
CA PHE A 58 10.72 -15.03 19.40
C PHE A 58 10.61 -14.02 18.25
N THR A 59 11.52 -14.13 17.28
CA THR A 59 11.60 -13.22 16.13
C THR A 59 10.46 -13.48 15.16
N LEU A 60 9.57 -12.50 15.01
CA LEU A 60 8.54 -12.54 13.98
C LEU A 60 9.16 -12.35 12.60
N LYS A 61 9.00 -13.33 11.71
CA LYS A 61 9.34 -13.13 10.31
C LYS A 61 8.50 -11.96 9.75
N PRO A 62 9.12 -10.97 9.08
CA PRO A 62 8.38 -9.92 8.42
C PRO A 62 7.41 -10.55 7.41
N GLY A 63 6.25 -9.90 7.22
CA GLY A 63 5.31 -10.36 6.21
C GLY A 63 5.98 -10.37 4.83
N SER A 64 5.79 -11.43 4.05
CA SER A 64 6.15 -11.41 2.64
C SER A 64 5.15 -10.51 1.92
N TYR A 65 5.58 -9.33 1.49
CA TYR A 65 4.85 -8.56 0.49
C TYR A 65 5.44 -8.92 -0.87
N GLU A 66 4.62 -9.43 -1.78
CA GLU A 66 5.03 -9.57 -3.18
C GLU A 66 5.22 -8.16 -3.75
N VAL A 67 6.49 -7.75 -3.89
CA VAL A 67 6.82 -6.46 -4.46
C VAL A 67 6.58 -6.55 -5.97
N LYS A 68 5.43 -6.05 -6.42
CA LYS A 68 5.08 -5.98 -7.86
C LYS A 68 6.00 -5.07 -8.68
N LEU A 69 6.82 -4.26 -8.02
CA LEU A 69 7.71 -3.27 -8.62
C LEU A 69 9.15 -3.66 -8.28
N ASN A 70 9.83 -4.38 -9.17
CA ASN A 70 11.25 -4.68 -8.99
C ASN A 70 12.11 -3.45 -9.35
N ASP A 71 13.40 -3.50 -9.06
CA ASP A 71 14.31 -2.38 -9.31
C ASP A 71 14.44 -2.06 -10.80
N GLU A 72 14.45 -3.08 -11.66
CA GLU A 72 14.52 -2.93 -13.11
C GLU A 72 13.30 -2.18 -13.66
N PHE A 73 12.11 -2.58 -13.20
CA PHE A 73 10.84 -1.93 -13.52
C PHE A 73 10.86 -0.47 -13.08
N THR A 74 11.32 -0.23 -11.86
CA THR A 74 11.39 1.11 -11.28
C THR A 74 12.32 2.02 -12.08
N LYS A 75 13.48 1.50 -12.48
CA LYS A 75 14.44 2.22 -13.31
C LYS A 75 13.89 2.53 -14.70
N TYR A 76 13.26 1.54 -15.35
CA TYR A 76 12.59 1.74 -16.63
C TYR A 76 11.50 2.81 -16.54
N PHE A 77 10.69 2.73 -15.49
CA PHE A 77 9.60 3.65 -15.26
C PHE A 77 10.07 5.09 -15.04
N CYS A 78 11.07 5.30 -14.17
CA CYS A 78 11.62 6.63 -13.90
C CYS A 78 12.28 7.22 -15.15
N GLY A 79 13.08 6.43 -15.89
CA GLY A 79 13.66 6.88 -17.16
C GLY A 79 12.60 7.31 -18.16
N GLY A 80 11.47 6.59 -18.24
CA GLY A 80 10.35 6.98 -19.10
C GLY A 80 9.65 8.27 -18.70
N VAL A 81 9.71 8.66 -17.42
CA VAL A 81 9.20 9.94 -16.90
C VAL A 81 10.20 11.06 -17.16
N ASP A 82 11.49 10.80 -17.01
CA ASP A 82 12.56 11.76 -17.32
C ASP A 82 12.55 12.13 -18.81
N ASP A 83 12.33 11.16 -19.69
CA ASP A 83 12.21 11.37 -21.14
C ASP A 83 10.98 12.22 -21.52
N ASN A 84 9.89 12.10 -20.76
CA ASN A 84 8.65 12.84 -21.02
C ASN A 84 7.93 13.22 -19.71
N PRO A 85 8.32 14.34 -19.08
CA PRO A 85 7.78 14.76 -17.79
C PRO A 85 6.33 15.25 -17.85
N THR A 86 5.78 15.42 -19.05
CA THR A 86 4.37 15.81 -19.27
C THR A 86 3.44 14.62 -19.47
N ALA A 87 3.98 13.40 -19.47
CA ALA A 87 3.19 12.20 -19.64
C ALA A 87 2.15 12.05 -18.52
N THR A 88 0.91 11.77 -18.91
CA THR A 88 -0.17 11.49 -17.95
C THR A 88 0.02 10.10 -17.33
N LEU A 89 -0.51 9.90 -16.12
CA LEU A 89 -0.51 8.59 -15.47
C LEU A 89 -1.13 7.48 -16.35
N ARG A 90 -2.12 7.83 -17.19
CA ARG A 90 -2.73 6.89 -18.14
C ARG A 90 -1.72 6.45 -19.20
N GLN A 91 -1.00 7.40 -19.82
CA GLN A 91 0.03 7.10 -20.82
C GLN A 91 1.18 6.28 -20.22
N LEU A 92 1.62 6.63 -19.01
CA LEU A 92 2.64 5.87 -18.30
C LEU A 92 2.21 4.41 -18.05
N LYS A 93 0.95 4.21 -17.64
CA LYS A 93 0.37 2.88 -17.43
C LYS A 93 0.25 2.07 -18.72
N GLU A 94 -0.11 2.71 -19.83
CA GLU A 94 -0.16 2.07 -21.15
C GLU A 94 1.23 1.65 -21.63
N ARG A 95 2.26 2.49 -21.43
CA ARG A 95 3.65 2.17 -21.74
C ARG A 95 4.11 0.95 -20.95
N ILE A 96 3.89 0.94 -19.64
CA ILE A 96 4.18 -0.22 -18.79
C ILE A 96 3.51 -1.49 -19.31
N LYS A 97 2.21 -1.42 -19.63
CA LYS A 97 1.46 -2.60 -20.08
C LYS A 97 2.03 -3.18 -21.39
N LYS A 98 2.57 -2.32 -22.25
CA LYS A 98 3.20 -2.71 -23.51
C LYS A 98 4.55 -3.41 -23.28
N ASP A 99 5.37 -2.86 -22.39
CA ASP A 99 6.76 -3.30 -22.21
C ASP A 99 6.90 -4.44 -21.18
N PHE A 100 5.98 -4.53 -20.22
CA PHE A 100 5.93 -5.57 -19.18
C PHE A 100 4.59 -6.32 -19.24
N ALA A 101 4.49 -7.26 -20.18
CA ALA A 101 3.31 -8.11 -20.34
C ALA A 101 2.97 -8.85 -19.03
N GLY A 102 1.71 -8.79 -18.61
CA GLY A 102 1.22 -9.42 -17.36
C GLY A 102 1.32 -8.56 -16.10
N THR A 103 1.99 -7.40 -16.15
CA THR A 103 2.13 -6.51 -15.00
C THR A 103 0.99 -5.48 -14.97
N SER A 104 0.02 -5.66 -14.08
CA SER A 104 -1.08 -4.70 -13.87
C SER A 104 -0.83 -3.88 -12.60
N ILE A 105 -0.62 -2.57 -12.80
CA ILE A 105 -0.33 -1.62 -11.71
C ILE A 105 -1.47 -0.62 -11.60
N SER A 106 -1.87 -0.34 -10.35
CA SER A 106 -2.90 0.65 -10.04
C SER A 106 -2.33 2.08 -10.16
N ASN A 107 -3.19 3.07 -10.42
CA ASN A 107 -2.75 4.46 -10.45
C ASN A 107 -2.17 4.90 -9.10
N THR A 108 -2.74 4.42 -7.99
CA THR A 108 -2.24 4.68 -6.64
C THR A 108 -0.83 4.13 -6.42
N SER A 109 -0.54 2.95 -6.96
CA SER A 109 0.81 2.36 -6.90
C SER A 109 1.82 3.19 -7.69
N ILE A 110 1.44 3.68 -8.87
CA ILE A 110 2.27 4.57 -9.68
C ILE A 110 2.55 5.88 -8.94
N VAL A 111 1.52 6.50 -8.34
CA VAL A 111 1.69 7.74 -7.57
C VAL A 111 2.63 7.54 -6.39
N ARG A 112 2.51 6.43 -5.64
CA ARG A 112 3.42 6.10 -4.53
C ARG A 112 4.85 5.87 -4.99
N LEU A 113 5.04 5.23 -6.14
CA LEU A 113 6.35 5.05 -6.74
C LEU A 113 6.97 6.42 -7.07
N LEU A 114 6.24 7.26 -7.80
CA LEU A 114 6.67 8.61 -8.16
C LEU A 114 7.03 9.46 -6.94
N ASP A 115 6.19 9.43 -5.90
CA ASP A 115 6.40 10.15 -4.65
C ASP A 115 7.69 9.67 -3.93
N GLY A 116 7.91 8.36 -3.87
CA GLY A 116 9.15 7.78 -3.33
C GLY A 116 10.42 8.14 -4.11
N HIS A 117 10.28 8.54 -5.38
CA HIS A 117 11.36 9.02 -6.23
C HIS A 117 11.37 10.54 -6.42
N HIS A 118 10.61 11.28 -5.59
CA HIS A 118 10.54 12.75 -5.58
C HIS A 118 9.96 13.39 -6.86
N TYR A 119 9.17 12.65 -7.64
CA TYR A 119 8.42 13.22 -8.76
C TYR A 119 7.11 13.84 -8.28
N LEU A 120 6.76 15.01 -8.82
CA LEU A 120 5.51 15.69 -8.51
C LEU A 120 4.42 15.36 -9.55
N VAL A 121 3.33 14.73 -9.12
CA VAL A 121 2.16 14.50 -9.97
C VAL A 121 1.24 15.72 -9.94
N LYS A 122 1.16 16.44 -11.05
CA LYS A 122 0.24 17.58 -11.20
C LYS A 122 -1.14 17.12 -11.65
N LYS A 123 -2.20 17.68 -11.05
CA LYS A 123 -3.58 17.52 -11.54
C LYS A 123 -3.80 18.53 -12.67
N LEU A 124 -4.13 18.02 -13.85
CA LEU A 124 -4.58 18.85 -14.97
C LEU A 124 -6.10 18.98 -14.89
N THR A 125 -6.57 20.21 -14.71
CA THR A 125 -7.99 20.56 -14.88
C THR A 125 -8.14 21.18 -16.26
N VAL A 126 -8.67 20.41 -17.20
CA VAL A 126 -9.02 20.94 -18.53
C VAL A 126 -10.39 21.61 -18.38
N GLN A 127 -10.43 22.93 -18.46
CA GLN A 127 -11.69 23.63 -18.57
C GLN A 127 -12.20 23.52 -20.01
N PRO A 128 -13.44 23.07 -20.24
CA PRO A 128 -14.00 23.07 -21.58
C PRO A 128 -14.11 24.52 -22.08
N ALA A 129 -13.70 24.76 -23.33
CA ALA A 129 -13.74 26.09 -23.94
C ALA A 129 -15.16 26.68 -23.92
N GLU A 130 -16.17 25.82 -23.99
CA GLU A 130 -17.59 26.18 -23.98
C GLU A 130 -18.14 26.59 -22.61
N ARG A 131 -17.36 26.49 -21.52
CA ARG A 131 -17.81 26.80 -20.15
C ARG A 131 -18.39 28.22 -20.03
N ASN A 132 -17.82 29.18 -20.75
CA ASN A 132 -18.27 30.58 -20.79
C ASN A 132 -18.93 30.93 -22.13
N SER A 133 -19.40 29.95 -22.90
CA SER A 133 -20.23 30.24 -24.07
C SER A 133 -21.55 30.87 -23.63
N GLU A 134 -22.08 31.81 -24.42
CA GLU A 134 -23.39 32.43 -24.15
C GLU A 134 -24.47 31.38 -23.92
N THR A 135 -24.45 30.29 -24.69
CA THR A 135 -25.38 29.17 -24.57
C THR A 135 -25.34 28.47 -23.21
N VAL A 136 -24.16 28.29 -22.62
CA VAL A 136 -24.02 27.67 -21.29
C VAL A 136 -24.39 28.66 -20.18
N MET A 137 -24.09 29.95 -20.35
CA MET A 137 -24.47 30.99 -19.40
C MET A 137 -25.99 31.20 -19.35
N VAL A 138 -26.66 31.21 -20.50
CA VAL A 138 -28.14 31.31 -20.59
C VAL A 138 -28.81 30.13 -19.90
N LYS A 139 -28.37 28.89 -20.17
CA LYS A 139 -28.91 27.68 -19.51
C LYS A 139 -28.68 27.68 -17.99
N LEU A 140 -27.56 28.22 -17.52
CA LEU A 140 -27.28 28.37 -16.09
C LEU A 140 -28.23 29.36 -15.44
N ALA A 141 -28.50 30.50 -16.10
CA ALA A 141 -29.47 31.49 -15.64
C ALA A 141 -30.89 30.90 -15.54
N GLU A 142 -31.33 30.19 -16.59
CA GLU A 142 -32.62 29.47 -16.61
C GLU A 142 -32.72 28.46 -15.46
N TYR A 143 -31.64 27.71 -15.19
CA TYR A 143 -31.62 26.74 -14.10
C TYR A 143 -31.68 27.40 -12.72
N THR A 144 -31.00 28.53 -12.51
CA THR A 144 -31.07 29.26 -11.24
C THR A 144 -32.43 29.90 -10.99
N GLU A 145 -33.13 30.34 -12.04
CA GLU A 145 -34.50 30.85 -11.95
C GLU A 145 -35.52 29.74 -11.67
N ALA A 146 -35.32 28.53 -12.20
CA ALA A 146 -36.22 27.39 -11.97
C ALA A 146 -36.08 26.73 -10.58
N VAL A 147 -35.00 27.04 -9.85
CA VAL A 147 -34.68 26.44 -8.53
C VAL A 147 -34.96 27.42 -7.37
N CYS A 148 -35.29 28.68 -7.65
CA CYS A 148 -35.81 29.65 -6.68
C CYS A 148 -37.35 29.63 -6.66
#